data_AF-A0A0K0FFH3-F1
#
_entry.id   AF-A0A0K0FFH3-F1
#
_cell.length_a   1.000
_cell.length_b   1.000
_cell.length_c   1.000
_cell.angle_alpha   90.00
_cell.angle_beta   90.00
_cell.angle_gamma   90.00
#
_symmetry.space_group_name_H-M   'P 1'
#
loop_
_entity.id
_entity.type
_entity.pdbx_description
1 polymer ?
#
loop_
_entity_poly.entity_id
_entity_poly.type
_entity_poly.pdbx_seq_one_letter_code
_entity_poly.pdbx_strand_id
1 'polypeptide(L)'
;MESFIRHLLKFFLISLIFSILYLTIVTVIDNLYYYNKDNLDIVNTINNNLVKNMLQPHQIAIVMVIESDSESNYEQAIETVKCYSWHYNYTFVILRQEKVPEFSYNCHYEDFMFRRHCIVANYAQKHKNDIKYIVF
;
A
#
# COMPACT_ATOMS: atom_id res chain seq x y z
N MET A 1 -63.17 33.56 -13.83
CA MET A 1 -62.02 32.87 -14.46
C MET A 1 -60.71 33.20 -13.73
N GLU A 2 -60.38 34.49 -13.55
CA GLU A 2 -59.22 35.00 -12.77
C GLU A 2 -59.02 34.38 -11.37
N SER A 3 -60.06 34.33 -10.54
CA SER A 3 -59.94 33.84 -9.14
C SER A 3 -59.60 32.34 -9.07
N PHE A 4 -60.14 31.53 -9.99
CA PHE A 4 -59.90 30.09 -10.05
C PHE A 4 -58.46 29.77 -10.45
N ILE A 5 -57.94 30.47 -11.47
CA ILE A 5 -56.55 30.33 -11.92
C ILE A 5 -55.58 30.70 -10.79
N ARG A 6 -55.87 31.75 -10.02
CA ARG A 6 -55.03 32.15 -8.88
C ARG A 6 -54.98 31.12 -7.75
N HIS A 7 -56.09 30.44 -7.46
CA HIS A 7 -56.10 29.34 -6.47
C HIS A 7 -55.37 28.10 -6.98
N LEU A 8 -55.52 27.78 -8.26
CA LEU A 8 -54.81 26.68 -8.91
C LEU A 8 -53.29 26.91 -8.89
N LEU A 9 -52.84 28.13 -9.19
CA LEU A 9 -51.43 28.50 -9.17
C LEU A 9 -50.81 28.38 -7.77
N LYS A 10 -51.55 28.80 -6.73
CA LYS A 10 -51.13 28.65 -5.33
C LYS A 10 -51.00 27.18 -4.92
N PHE A 11 -51.93 26.33 -5.36
CA PHE A 11 -51.87 24.90 -5.10
C PHE A 11 -50.63 24.25 -5.73
N PHE A 12 -50.32 24.60 -6.99
CA PHE A 12 -49.10 24.13 -7.66
C PHE A 12 -47.82 24.62 -6.97
N LEU A 13 -47.77 25.88 -6.54
CA LEU A 13 -46.63 26.42 -5.78
C LEU A 13 -46.42 25.68 -4.46
N ILE A 14 -47.50 25.39 -3.73
CA ILE A 14 -47.42 24.64 -2.47
C ILE A 14 -46.92 23.21 -2.72
N SER A 15 -47.45 22.52 -3.73
CA SER A 15 -47.02 21.17 -4.11
C SER A 15 -45.53 21.13 -4.52
N LEU A 16 -45.06 22.14 -5.25
CA LEU A 16 -43.66 22.28 -5.64
C LEU A 16 -42.75 22.43 -4.41
N ILE A 17 -43.15 23.26 -3.45
CA ILE A 17 -42.41 23.46 -2.19
C ILE A 17 -42.31 22.14 -1.41
N PHE A 18 -43.41 21.39 -1.27
CA PHE A 18 -43.40 20.09 -0.60
C PHE A 18 -42.48 19.08 -1.30
N SER A 19 -42.49 19.06 -2.63
CA SER A 19 -41.60 18.20 -3.41
C SER A 19 -40.12 18.51 -3.19
N ILE A 20 -39.76 19.81 -3.16
CA ILE A 20 -38.38 20.23 -2.90
C ILE A 20 -37.97 19.86 -1.47
N LEU A 21 -38.85 20.11 -0.49
CA LEU A 21 -38.58 19.77 0.91
C LEU A 21 -38.36 18.26 1.10
N TYR A 22 -39.19 17.44 0.46
CA TYR A 22 -39.04 15.98 0.48
C TYR A 22 -37.69 15.53 -0.09
N LEU A 23 -37.31 16.05 -1.26
CA LEU A 23 -36.01 15.75 -1.89
C LEU A 23 -34.84 16.12 -0.97
N THR A 24 -34.88 17.30 -0.35
CA THR A 24 -33.82 17.72 0.57
C THR A 24 -33.68 16.80 1.79
N ILE A 25 -34.80 16.36 2.38
CA ILE A 25 -34.77 15.46 3.54
C ILE A 25 -34.14 14.11 3.18
N VAL A 26 -34.53 13.52 2.05
CA VAL A 26 -33.97 12.23 1.59
C VAL A 26 -32.45 12.35 1.41
N THR A 27 -31.98 13.41 0.75
CA THR A 27 -30.54 13.60 0.52
C THR A 27 -29.74 13.78 1.83
N VAL A 28 -30.31 14.41 2.86
CA VAL A 28 -29.63 14.58 4.16
C VAL A 28 -29.52 13.24 4.89
N ILE A 29 -30.59 12.43 4.85
CA ILE A 29 -30.61 11.11 5.50
C ILE A 29 -29.58 10.17 4.85
N ASP A 30 -29.51 10.13 3.52
CA ASP A 30 -28.55 9.29 2.80
C ASP A 30 -27.11 9.68 3.11
N ASN A 31 -26.81 10.99 3.13
CA ASN A 31 -25.49 11.49 3.50
C ASN A 31 -25.11 11.14 4.94
N LEU A 32 -26.05 11.25 5.89
CA LEU A 32 -25.81 10.93 7.30
C LEU A 32 -25.63 9.42 7.50
N TYR A 33 -26.38 8.60 6.78
CA TYR A 33 -26.24 7.14 6.79
C TYR A 33 -24.87 6.71 6.25
N TYR A 34 -24.47 7.25 5.10
CA TYR A 34 -23.18 6.95 4.47
C TYR A 34 -22.00 7.40 5.35
N TYR A 35 -22.07 8.62 5.90
CA TYR A 35 -21.04 9.16 6.80
C TYR A 35 -20.83 8.31 8.06
N ASN A 36 -21.92 7.82 8.67
CA ASN A 36 -21.81 7.00 9.88
C ASN A 36 -21.30 5.58 9.57
N LYS A 37 -21.70 5.01 8.43
CA LYS A 37 -21.23 3.69 7.99
C LYS A 37 -19.72 3.69 7.74
N ASP A 38 -19.21 4.69 7.01
CA ASP A 38 -17.78 4.84 6.74
C ASP A 38 -16.96 4.96 8.03
N ASN A 39 -17.42 5.77 8.99
CA ASN A 39 -16.72 5.92 10.28
C ASN A 39 -16.70 4.64 11.12
N LEU A 40 -17.79 3.87 11.14
CA LEU A 40 -17.87 2.62 11.88
C LEU A 40 -16.94 1.54 11.27
N ASP A 41 -16.91 1.46 9.94
CA ASP A 41 -16.04 0.52 9.22
C ASP A 41 -14.56 0.87 9.41
N ILE A 42 -14.22 2.17 9.44
CA ILE A 42 -12.86 2.66 9.71
C ILE A 42 -12.41 2.27 11.14
N VAL A 43 -13.23 2.50 12.17
CA VAL A 43 -12.85 2.22 13.57
C VAL A 43 -12.66 0.71 13.82
N ASN A 44 -13.54 -0.13 13.27
CA ASN A 44 -13.45 -1.59 13.43
C ASN A 44 -12.27 -2.20 12.63
N THR A 45 -11.94 -1.61 11.49
CA THR A 45 -10.80 -2.01 10.67
C THR A 45 -9.48 -1.60 11.32
N ILE A 46 -9.40 -0.41 11.95
CA ILE A 46 -8.21 0.09 12.62
C ILE A 46 -7.83 -0.79 13.82
N ASN A 47 -8.79 -1.11 14.69
CA ASN A 47 -8.49 -1.85 15.93
C ASN A 47 -8.05 -3.31 15.67
N ASN A 48 -8.61 -3.98 14.67
CA ASN A 48 -8.27 -5.38 14.39
C ASN A 48 -7.01 -5.55 13.53
N ASN A 49 -6.69 -4.56 12.68
CA ASN A 49 -5.50 -4.61 11.82
C ASN A 49 -4.24 -4.04 12.50
N LEU A 50 -4.35 -3.08 13.40
CA LEU A 50 -3.18 -2.50 14.10
C LEU A 50 -2.41 -3.54 14.93
N VAL A 51 -3.11 -4.47 15.58
CA VAL A 51 -2.47 -5.48 16.45
C VAL A 51 -1.94 -6.67 15.64
N LYS A 52 -2.55 -6.99 14.49
CA LYS A 52 -2.19 -8.16 13.67
C LYS A 52 -1.15 -7.86 12.57
N ASN A 53 -1.02 -6.59 12.16
CA ASN A 53 -0.18 -6.19 11.02
C ASN A 53 1.02 -5.29 11.37
N MET A 54 1.41 -5.17 12.65
CA MET A 54 2.68 -4.49 12.96
C MET A 54 3.84 -5.25 12.33
N LEU A 55 4.35 -4.70 11.23
CA LEU A 55 5.51 -5.19 10.50
C LEU A 55 6.71 -5.20 11.46
N GLN A 56 7.25 -6.38 11.70
CA GLN A 56 8.44 -6.50 12.55
C GLN A 56 9.68 -6.13 11.74
N PRO A 57 10.69 -5.47 12.33
CA PRO A 57 11.89 -5.06 11.59
C PRO A 57 12.61 -6.19 10.84
N HIS A 58 12.67 -7.38 11.44
CA HIS A 58 13.27 -8.57 10.82
C HIS A 58 12.47 -9.11 9.61
N GLN A 59 11.27 -8.59 9.34
CA GLN A 59 10.47 -8.91 8.16
C GLN A 59 10.82 -7.99 6.97
N ILE A 60 11.72 -7.03 7.18
CA ILE A 60 12.27 -6.15 6.14
C ILE A 60 13.71 -6.58 5.90
N ALA A 61 14.03 -6.89 4.64
CA ALA A 61 15.40 -7.15 4.23
C ALA A 61 15.90 -6.08 3.26
N ILE A 62 17.08 -5.53 3.52
CA ILE A 62 17.84 -4.75 2.56
C ILE A 62 18.80 -5.71 1.86
N VAL A 63 18.63 -5.88 0.56
CA VAL A 63 19.39 -6.84 -0.24
C VAL A 63 20.27 -6.07 -1.21
N MET A 64 21.57 -6.35 -1.18
CA MET A 64 22.52 -5.83 -2.15
C MET A 64 23.01 -6.98 -3.02
N VAL A 65 23.04 -6.80 -4.35
CA VAL A 65 23.60 -7.79 -5.29
C VAL A 65 24.86 -7.21 -5.88
N ILE A 66 25.96 -7.95 -5.78
CA ILE A 66 27.25 -7.58 -6.37
C ILE A 66 27.67 -8.62 -7.41
N GLU A 67 28.19 -8.14 -8.54
CA GLU A 67 28.60 -8.97 -9.68
C GLU A 67 29.87 -9.74 -9.35
N SER A 68 30.88 -9.03 -8.84
CA SER A 68 32.18 -9.60 -8.50
C SER A 68 32.25 -10.02 -7.04
N ASP A 69 33.26 -10.85 -6.75
CA ASP A 69 33.57 -11.31 -5.41
C ASP A 69 34.17 -10.24 -4.48
N SER A 70 34.61 -9.09 -5.03
CA SER A 70 35.28 -8.04 -4.26
C SER A 70 34.32 -6.91 -3.87
N GLU A 71 34.28 -6.63 -2.57
CA GLU A 71 33.49 -5.54 -1.98
C GLU A 71 34.24 -4.19 -1.94
N SER A 72 35.52 -4.17 -2.30
CA SER A 72 36.40 -3.01 -2.09
C SER A 72 35.89 -1.72 -2.72
N ASN A 73 35.23 -1.81 -3.88
CA ASN A 73 34.68 -0.64 -4.59
C ASN A 73 33.36 -0.15 -3.98
N TYR A 74 32.77 -0.93 -3.07
CA TYR A 74 31.47 -0.68 -2.47
C TYR A 74 31.55 -0.57 -0.94
N GLU A 75 32.75 -0.59 -0.34
CA GLU A 75 32.96 -0.61 1.11
C GLU A 75 32.16 0.49 1.82
N GLN A 76 32.25 1.73 1.34
CA GLN A 76 31.51 2.85 1.91
C GLN A 76 29.99 2.64 1.84
N ALA A 77 29.47 2.13 0.72
CA ALA A 77 28.05 1.88 0.54
C ALA A 77 27.57 0.73 1.43
N ILE A 78 28.34 -0.36 1.50
CA ILE A 78 28.08 -1.52 2.35
C ILE A 78 28.06 -1.13 3.81
N GLU A 79 29.07 -0.41 4.31
CA GLU A 79 29.13 0.00 5.71
C GLU A 79 28.00 0.99 6.08
N THR A 80 27.61 1.86 5.15
CA THR A 80 26.46 2.77 5.35
C THR A 80 25.16 1.99 5.51
N VAL A 81 24.87 1.08 4.57
CA VAL A 81 23.63 0.28 4.59
C VAL A 81 23.62 -0.70 5.78
N LYS A 82 24.77 -1.27 6.13
CA LYS A 82 24.94 -2.13 7.31
C LYS A 82 24.65 -1.37 8.60
N CYS A 83 25.22 -0.18 8.78
CA CYS A 83 24.94 0.67 9.95
C CYS A 83 23.44 1.03 10.04
N TYR A 84 22.83 1.40 8.91
CA TYR A 84 21.41 1.71 8.83
C TYR A 84 20.54 0.50 9.21
N SER A 85 20.84 -0.66 8.61
CA SER A 85 20.11 -1.91 8.89
C SER A 85 20.25 -2.34 10.34
N TRP A 86 21.44 -2.19 10.93
CA TRP A 86 21.67 -2.50 12.33
C TRP A 86 20.88 -1.57 13.25
N HIS A 87 20.90 -0.25 13.00
CA HIS A 87 20.17 0.72 13.80
C HIS A 87 18.66 0.43 13.87
N TYR A 88 18.07 0.02 12.73
CA TYR A 88 16.63 -0.28 12.64
C TYR A 88 16.29 -1.76 12.80
N ASN A 89 17.27 -2.63 13.04
CA ASN A 89 17.11 -4.08 13.14
C ASN A 89 16.49 -4.74 11.88
N TYR A 90 16.89 -4.26 10.69
CA TYR A 90 16.57 -4.88 9.41
C TYR A 90 17.55 -6.00 9.07
N THR A 91 17.08 -6.97 8.28
CA THR A 91 17.95 -8.02 7.74
C THR A 91 18.79 -7.44 6.60
N PHE A 92 20.12 -7.40 6.74
CA PHE A 92 21.01 -6.97 5.66
C PHE A 92 21.69 -8.16 5.00
N VAL A 93 21.58 -8.28 3.67
CA VAL A 93 22.13 -9.39 2.90
C VAL A 93 22.89 -8.89 1.69
N ILE A 94 24.09 -9.43 1.48
CA ILE A 94 24.88 -9.23 0.27
C ILE A 94 24.90 -10.54 -0.51
N LEU A 95 24.32 -10.54 -1.70
CA LEU A 95 24.31 -11.66 -2.63
C LEU A 95 25.42 -11.46 -3.66
N ARG A 96 26.45 -12.31 -3.60
CA ARG A 96 27.53 -12.39 -4.58
C ARG A 96 27.12 -13.32 -5.70
N GLN A 97 26.93 -12.81 -6.91
CA GLN A 97 26.40 -13.58 -8.04
C GLN A 97 27.16 -14.90 -8.25
N GLU A 98 28.49 -14.85 -8.19
CA GLU A 98 29.37 -16.02 -8.38
C GLU A 98 29.24 -17.08 -7.27
N LYS A 99 28.74 -16.70 -6.09
CA LYS A 99 28.64 -17.54 -4.89
C LYS A 99 27.22 -17.96 -4.53
N VAL A 100 26.22 -17.54 -5.32
CA VAL A 100 24.79 -17.84 -5.04
C VAL A 100 24.08 -18.47 -6.25
N PRO A 101 24.55 -19.64 -6.75
CA PRO A 101 23.91 -20.31 -7.89
C PRO A 101 22.43 -20.66 -7.63
N GLU A 102 22.07 -20.86 -6.36
CA GLU A 102 20.70 -21.09 -5.90
C GLU A 102 19.72 -19.95 -6.21
N PHE A 103 20.20 -18.73 -6.44
CA PHE A 103 19.36 -17.58 -6.79
C PHE A 103 19.53 -17.13 -8.24
N SER A 104 20.51 -17.66 -8.98
CA SER A 104 20.76 -17.29 -10.38
C SER A 104 20.37 -18.37 -11.40
N TYR A 105 19.88 -19.53 -10.94
CA TYR A 105 19.62 -20.73 -11.77
C TYR A 105 18.73 -20.51 -13.01
N ASN A 106 17.81 -19.54 -13.01
CA ASN A 106 16.91 -19.22 -14.12
C ASN A 106 17.06 -17.78 -14.63
N CYS A 107 18.14 -17.09 -14.28
CA CYS A 107 18.39 -15.70 -14.62
C CYS A 107 19.21 -15.60 -15.91
N HIS A 108 18.54 -15.60 -17.06
CA HIS A 108 19.18 -15.69 -18.39
C HIS A 108 19.65 -14.34 -18.97
N TYR A 109 19.36 -13.21 -18.34
CA TYR A 109 19.78 -11.89 -18.84
C TYR A 109 21.30 -11.75 -18.77
N GLU A 110 21.95 -11.45 -19.90
CA GLU A 110 23.41 -11.30 -19.94
C GLU A 110 23.87 -10.08 -19.12
N ASP A 111 23.18 -8.97 -19.26
CA ASP A 111 23.48 -7.74 -18.52
C ASP A 111 23.18 -7.90 -17.01
N PHE A 112 24.22 -7.70 -16.19
CA PHE A 112 24.16 -7.77 -14.73
C PHE A 112 23.07 -6.86 -14.13
N MET A 113 22.87 -5.66 -14.68
CA MET A 113 21.92 -4.67 -14.18
C MET A 113 20.47 -5.17 -14.25
N PHE A 114 20.16 -6.01 -15.23
CA PHE A 114 18.87 -6.69 -15.33
C PHE A 114 18.87 -8.01 -14.55
N ARG A 115 19.96 -8.78 -14.64
CA ARG A 115 20.08 -10.09 -13.98
C ARG A 115 19.90 -10.01 -12.46
N ARG A 116 20.43 -8.96 -11.82
CA ARG A 116 20.31 -8.75 -10.37
C ARG A 116 18.86 -8.67 -9.87
N HIS A 117 17.90 -8.18 -10.68
CA HIS A 117 16.48 -8.17 -10.31
C HIS A 117 15.90 -9.59 -10.20
N CYS A 118 16.33 -10.49 -11.11
CA CYS A 118 15.94 -11.90 -11.07
C CYS A 118 16.52 -12.60 -9.84
N ILE A 119 17.79 -12.34 -9.50
CA ILE A 119 18.44 -12.88 -8.30
C ILE A 119 17.66 -12.46 -7.03
N VAL A 120 17.31 -11.18 -6.93
CA VAL A 120 16.52 -10.65 -5.81
C VAL A 120 15.13 -11.28 -5.74
N ALA A 121 14.47 -11.47 -6.89
CA ALA A 121 13.16 -12.14 -6.93
C ALA A 121 13.23 -13.59 -6.43
N ASN A 122 14.28 -14.34 -6.81
CA ASN A 122 14.49 -15.70 -6.33
C ASN A 122 14.80 -15.74 -4.83
N TYR A 123 15.62 -14.80 -4.34
CA TYR A 123 15.86 -14.63 -2.90
C TYR A 123 14.55 -14.35 -2.14
N ALA A 124 13.73 -13.40 -2.63
CA ALA A 124 12.42 -13.08 -2.07
C ALA A 124 11.51 -14.30 -2.00
N GLN A 125 11.46 -15.07 -3.09
CA GLN A 125 10.61 -16.26 -3.18
C GLN A 125 11.03 -17.33 -2.17
N LYS A 126 12.34 -17.54 -1.96
CA LYS A 126 12.87 -18.49 -0.97
C LYS A 126 12.51 -18.08 0.46
N HIS A 127 12.52 -16.77 0.74
CA HIS A 127 12.32 -16.23 2.09
C HIS A 127 10.93 -15.63 2.33
N LYS A 128 9.93 -15.91 1.48
CA LYS A 128 8.58 -15.33 1.53
C LYS A 128 7.83 -15.51 2.85
N ASN A 129 8.23 -16.49 3.67
CA ASN A 129 7.60 -16.77 4.97
C ASN A 129 8.20 -15.90 6.08
N ASP A 130 9.45 -15.46 5.93
CA ASP A 130 10.22 -14.74 6.95
C ASP A 130 10.31 -13.24 6.63
N ILE A 131 10.48 -12.91 5.34
CA ILE A 131 10.65 -11.57 4.80
C ILE A 131 9.38 -11.15 4.05
N LYS A 132 8.78 -10.05 4.46
CA LYS A 132 7.59 -9.44 3.83
C LYS A 132 7.95 -8.35 2.84
N TYR A 133 9.05 -7.63 3.06
CA TYR A 133 9.48 -6.53 2.21
C TYR A 133 10.97 -6.64 1.91
N ILE A 134 11.32 -6.35 0.65
CA ILE A 134 12.69 -6.20 0.19
C ILE A 134 12.90 -4.77 -0.26
N VAL A 135 14.02 -4.18 0.19
CA VAL A 135 14.59 -2.96 -0.36
C VAL A 135 15.83 -3.38 -1.17
N PHE A 136 15.83 -3.10 -2.46
CA PHE A 136 16.89 -3.45 -3.41
C PHE A 136 17.33 -2.21 -4.18
#